data_AF-A0A956MY70-F1
#
_entry.id   AF-A0A956MY70-F1
#
_cell.length_a   1.000
_cell.length_b   1.000
_cell.length_c   1.000
_cell.angle_alpha   90.00
_cell.angle_beta   90.00
_cell.angle_gamma   90.00
#
_symmetry.space_group_name_H-M   'P 1'
#
loop_
_entity.id
_entity.type
_entity.pdbx_description
1 polymer ?
#
loop_
_entity_poly.entity_id
_entity_poly.type
_entity_poly.pdbx_seq_one_letter_code
_entity_poly.pdbx_strand_id
1 'polypeptide(L)'
;MKPSRLFYDYTIYMKHIFLFLSLVVFLLSKGQTAYFTDKNWNYFNIFSEDRIVKAEFIPIVEAKYGKDYVAYIRNNNRFIISTNGEQKDMNIVNPKFYAKDNILAYFVDEQLWILENGKVQFLCPWVETNFALGDEILCFTNMYGEFKVYYQDSTYIIGQWAVNQIKAGDNTIVYLDNNNIFKIFYEGEVTFLESNPPF
;
A
#
# COMPACT_ATOMS: atom_id res chain seq x y z
N MET A 1 52.75 20.35 -9.78
CA MET A 1 52.91 18.92 -10.14
C MET A 1 51.75 18.53 -11.04
N LYS A 2 51.99 18.12 -12.29
CA LYS A 2 50.92 17.59 -13.17
C LYS A 2 50.60 16.15 -12.72
N PRO A 3 49.33 15.75 -12.61
CA PRO A 3 48.99 14.37 -12.27
C PRO A 3 49.59 13.39 -13.28
N SER A 4 50.00 12.20 -12.81
CA SER A 4 50.56 11.16 -13.69
C SER A 4 49.51 10.62 -14.67
N ARG A 5 49.94 10.13 -15.83
CA ARG A 5 49.06 9.60 -16.88
C ARG A 5 48.14 8.47 -16.37
N LEU A 6 48.67 7.62 -15.49
CA LEU A 6 47.91 6.59 -14.78
C LEU A 6 46.75 7.18 -13.98
N PHE A 7 46.97 8.30 -13.26
CA PHE A 7 45.91 8.95 -12.48
C PHE A 7 44.78 9.47 -13.38
N TYR A 8 45.11 10.00 -14.56
CA TYR A 8 44.12 10.41 -15.56
C TYR A 8 43.31 9.23 -16.10
N ASP A 9 43.97 8.12 -16.44
CA ASP A 9 43.31 6.91 -16.94
C ASP A 9 42.35 6.33 -15.88
N TYR A 10 42.78 6.24 -14.62
CA TYR A 10 41.91 5.82 -13.49
C TYR A 10 40.67 6.70 -13.35
N THR A 11 40.83 8.02 -13.49
CA THR A 11 39.71 8.97 -13.36
C THR A 11 38.70 8.81 -14.50
N ILE A 12 39.18 8.49 -15.71
CA ILE A 12 38.36 8.22 -16.90
C ILE A 12 37.59 6.91 -16.73
N TYR A 13 38.25 5.83 -16.30
CA TYR A 13 37.59 4.54 -16.03
C TYR A 13 36.50 4.65 -14.96
N MET A 14 36.78 5.35 -13.85
CA MET A 14 35.79 5.60 -12.79
C MET A 14 34.55 6.36 -13.30
N LYS A 15 34.72 7.35 -14.19
CA LYS A 15 33.61 8.05 -14.82
C LYS A 15 32.77 7.15 -15.72
N HIS A 16 33.39 6.28 -16.52
CA HIS A 16 32.66 5.33 -17.37
C HIS A 16 31.89 4.28 -16.56
N ILE A 17 32.46 3.80 -15.45
CA ILE A 17 31.78 2.89 -14.51
C ILE A 17 30.56 3.58 -13.90
N PHE A 18 30.71 4.81 -13.42
CA PHE A 18 29.61 5.57 -12.84
C PHE A 18 28.49 5.83 -13.87
N LEU A 19 28.85 6.19 -15.10
CA LEU A 19 27.89 6.44 -16.17
C LEU A 19 27.16 5.17 -16.63
N PHE A 20 27.86 4.04 -16.65
CA PHE A 20 27.26 2.73 -16.90
C PHE A 20 26.31 2.35 -15.75
N LEU A 21 26.72 2.56 -14.49
CA LEU A 21 25.88 2.27 -13.34
C LEU A 21 24.61 3.14 -13.33
N SER A 22 24.71 4.43 -13.67
CA SER A 22 23.51 5.27 -13.78
C SER A 22 22.59 4.82 -14.91
N LEU A 23 23.13 4.41 -16.06
CA LEU A 23 22.34 3.88 -17.17
C LEU A 23 21.59 2.60 -16.76
N VAL A 24 22.24 1.70 -16.02
CA VAL A 24 21.61 0.49 -15.48
C VAL A 24 20.48 0.84 -14.49
N VAL A 25 20.69 1.83 -13.61
CA VAL A 25 19.64 2.29 -12.68
C VAL A 25 18.43 2.86 -13.42
N PHE A 26 18.64 3.65 -14.48
CA PHE A 26 17.54 4.17 -15.31
C PHE A 26 16.76 3.07 -16.03
N LEU A 27 17.45 2.04 -16.53
CA LEU A 27 16.79 0.91 -17.21
C LEU A 27 15.99 0.01 -16.25
N LEU A 28 16.26 0.09 -14.94
CA LEU A 28 15.57 -0.67 -13.90
C LEU A 28 14.42 0.10 -13.25
N SER A 29 14.27 1.41 -13.50
CA SER A 29 13.17 2.18 -12.90
C SER A 29 11.86 1.81 -13.59
N LYS A 30 10.89 1.33 -12.82
CA LYS A 30 9.49 1.16 -13.27
C LYS A 30 8.69 2.38 -12.85
N GLY A 31 7.84 2.88 -13.74
CA GLY A 31 6.86 3.93 -13.41
C GLY A 31 5.83 3.45 -12.38
N GLN A 32 5.26 4.39 -11.62
CA GLN A 32 4.14 4.13 -10.72
C GLN A 32 2.91 3.70 -11.51
N THR A 33 2.14 2.77 -10.97
CA THR A 33 0.87 2.35 -11.53
C THR A 33 -0.17 3.47 -11.38
N ALA A 34 -1.00 3.65 -12.40
CA ALA A 34 -2.12 4.60 -12.38
C ALA A 34 -3.28 4.08 -13.23
N TYR A 35 -4.44 4.73 -13.12
CA TYR A 35 -5.58 4.47 -14.01
C TYR A 35 -6.18 5.78 -14.53
N PHE A 36 -6.91 5.69 -15.64
CA PHE A 36 -7.73 6.78 -16.15
C PHE A 36 -8.88 6.26 -17.02
N THR A 37 -9.94 7.07 -17.10
CA THR A 37 -11.06 6.82 -18.00
C THR A 37 -10.96 7.76 -19.19
N ASP A 38 -11.04 7.24 -20.41
CA ASP A 38 -11.02 8.09 -21.59
C ASP A 38 -12.35 8.84 -21.77
N LYS A 39 -12.30 10.10 -22.23
CA LYS A 39 -13.49 10.97 -22.32
C LYS A 39 -14.46 10.62 -23.45
N ASN A 40 -14.00 9.89 -24.48
CA ASN A 40 -14.78 9.70 -25.69
C ASN A 40 -15.65 8.45 -25.61
N TRP A 41 -15.15 7.40 -24.97
CA TRP A 41 -15.77 6.07 -24.93
C TRP A 41 -15.99 5.54 -23.52
N ASN A 42 -15.47 6.23 -22.50
CA ASN A 42 -15.49 5.80 -21.10
C ASN A 42 -14.83 4.43 -20.86
N TYR A 43 -13.81 4.08 -21.67
CA TYR A 43 -13.01 2.90 -21.42
C TYR A 43 -12.09 3.15 -20.22
N PHE A 44 -11.97 2.13 -19.38
CA PHE A 44 -11.08 2.13 -18.25
C PHE A 44 -9.70 1.64 -18.69
N ASN A 45 -8.68 2.46 -18.48
CA ASN A 45 -7.31 2.18 -18.86
C ASN A 45 -6.41 2.15 -17.62
N ILE A 46 -5.45 1.23 -17.62
CA ILE A 46 -4.44 1.08 -16.59
C ILE A 46 -3.08 1.38 -17.22
N PHE A 47 -2.31 2.26 -16.58
CA PHE A 47 -0.90 2.45 -16.86
C PHE A 47 -0.10 1.63 -15.85
N SER A 48 0.68 0.66 -16.34
CA SER A 48 1.51 -0.23 -15.55
C SER A 48 2.68 -0.69 -16.39
N GLU A 49 3.88 -0.79 -15.79
CA GLU A 49 5.11 -1.21 -16.49
C GLU A 49 5.35 -0.46 -17.81
N ASP A 50 5.20 0.86 -17.77
CA ASP A 50 5.40 1.78 -18.90
C ASP A 50 4.49 1.51 -20.12
N ARG A 51 3.38 0.81 -19.90
CA ARG A 51 2.38 0.50 -20.92
C ARG A 51 1.00 0.93 -20.46
N ILE A 52 0.20 1.38 -21.43
CA ILE A 52 -1.22 1.62 -21.23
C ILE A 52 -1.97 0.40 -21.75
N VAL A 53 -2.74 -0.24 -20.88
CA VAL A 53 -3.63 -1.34 -21.21
C VAL A 53 -5.06 -0.85 -21.05
N LYS A 54 -5.88 -1.04 -22.09
CA LYS A 54 -7.33 -0.88 -21.97
C LYS A 54 -7.88 -2.06 -21.19
N ALA A 55 -8.19 -1.83 -19.92
CA ALA A 55 -8.59 -2.87 -19.00
C ALA A 55 -10.08 -3.22 -19.14
N GLU A 56 -10.95 -2.21 -19.31
CA GLU A 56 -12.38 -2.43 -19.51
C GLU A 56 -12.94 -1.60 -20.66
N PHE A 57 -13.89 -2.17 -21.40
CA PHE A 57 -14.58 -1.51 -22.53
C PHE A 57 -15.88 -0.83 -22.11
N ILE A 58 -16.22 -0.85 -20.83
CA ILE A 58 -17.43 -0.28 -20.26
C ILE A 58 -17.08 0.39 -18.92
N PRO A 59 -17.90 1.36 -18.46
CA PRO A 59 -17.62 2.06 -17.22
C PRO A 59 -17.52 1.11 -16.01
N ILE A 60 -16.46 1.25 -15.22
CA ILE A 60 -16.31 0.60 -13.92
C ILE A 60 -17.12 1.33 -12.84
N VAL A 61 -17.30 0.69 -11.68
CA VAL A 61 -18.01 1.27 -10.53
C VAL A 61 -17.08 2.15 -9.70
N GLU A 62 -15.92 1.62 -9.29
CA GLU A 62 -14.93 2.30 -8.47
C GLU A 62 -13.54 1.73 -8.75
N ALA A 63 -12.50 2.55 -8.66
CA ALA A 63 -11.11 2.11 -8.68
C ALA A 63 -10.28 2.84 -7.62
N LYS A 64 -9.23 2.17 -7.15
CA LYS A 64 -8.12 2.73 -6.36
C LYS A 64 -6.82 2.12 -6.85
N TYR A 65 -5.70 2.78 -6.56
CA TYR A 65 -4.38 2.32 -6.98
C TYR A 65 -3.37 2.51 -5.85
N GLY A 66 -2.32 1.70 -5.89
CA GLY A 66 -1.10 1.90 -5.14
C GLY A 66 0.08 2.03 -6.09
N LYS A 67 1.28 1.78 -5.59
CA LYS A 67 2.52 1.93 -6.35
C LYS A 67 2.61 0.96 -7.52
N ASP A 68 2.22 -0.29 -7.32
CA ASP A 68 2.40 -1.40 -8.27
C ASP A 68 1.10 -2.14 -8.60
N TYR A 69 -0.05 -1.66 -8.11
CA TYR A 69 -1.35 -2.28 -8.34
C TYR A 69 -2.48 -1.30 -8.64
N VAL A 70 -3.51 -1.78 -9.34
CA VAL A 70 -4.84 -1.16 -9.43
C VAL A 70 -5.88 -2.16 -8.96
N ALA A 71 -6.77 -1.75 -8.06
CA ALA A 71 -7.92 -2.52 -7.64
C ALA A 71 -9.19 -1.79 -8.07
N TYR A 72 -10.14 -2.53 -8.67
CA TYR A 72 -11.37 -1.91 -9.16
C TYR A 72 -12.55 -2.87 -9.18
N ILE A 73 -13.74 -2.29 -9.21
CA ILE A 73 -15.02 -3.00 -9.33
C ILE A 73 -15.54 -2.83 -10.76
N ARG A 74 -15.67 -3.93 -11.49
CA ARG A 74 -16.28 -3.97 -12.83
C ARG A 74 -17.76 -3.58 -12.77
N ASN A 75 -18.34 -3.29 -13.94
CA ASN A 75 -19.77 -2.96 -14.06
C ASN A 75 -20.73 -4.08 -13.59
N ASN A 76 -20.27 -5.32 -13.56
CA ASN A 76 -21.01 -6.49 -13.06
C ASN A 76 -20.70 -6.76 -11.58
N ASN A 77 -20.16 -5.76 -10.87
CA ASN A 77 -19.79 -5.78 -9.46
C ASN A 77 -18.66 -6.74 -9.08
N ARG A 78 -17.92 -7.28 -10.06
CA ARG A 78 -16.78 -8.17 -9.82
C ARG A 78 -15.53 -7.39 -9.44
N PHE A 79 -14.84 -7.84 -8.41
CA PHE A 79 -13.60 -7.23 -7.94
C PHE A 79 -12.38 -7.77 -8.67
N ILE A 80 -11.62 -6.85 -9.27
CA ILE A 80 -10.42 -7.15 -10.05
C ILE A 80 -9.22 -6.48 -9.39
N ILE A 81 -8.11 -7.23 -9.32
CA ILE A 81 -6.80 -6.71 -8.92
C ILE A 81 -5.87 -6.86 -10.11
N SER A 82 -5.24 -5.76 -10.51
CA SER A 82 -4.23 -5.70 -11.57
C SER A 82 -2.86 -5.45 -10.96
N THR A 83 -1.92 -6.36 -11.14
CA THR A 83 -0.52 -6.27 -10.65
C THR A 83 0.42 -6.65 -11.77
N ASN A 84 1.53 -5.90 -11.96
CA ASN A 84 2.51 -6.18 -13.01
C ASN A 84 1.88 -6.39 -14.41
N GLY A 85 0.87 -5.59 -14.74
CA GLY A 85 0.14 -5.68 -16.01
C GLY A 85 -0.83 -6.87 -16.15
N GLU A 86 -0.89 -7.79 -15.19
CA GLU A 86 -1.83 -8.90 -15.18
C GLU A 86 -3.08 -8.59 -14.35
N GLN A 87 -4.26 -8.87 -14.91
CA GLN A 87 -5.54 -8.69 -14.22
C GLN A 87 -6.04 -10.03 -13.68
N LYS A 88 -6.41 -10.05 -12.40
CA LYS A 88 -6.99 -11.20 -11.72
C LYS A 88 -8.39 -10.87 -11.22
N ASP A 89 -9.37 -11.67 -11.65
CA ASP A 89 -10.70 -11.67 -11.03
C ASP A 89 -10.60 -12.41 -9.68
N MET A 90 -10.94 -11.70 -8.61
CA MET A 90 -10.82 -12.21 -7.24
C MET A 90 -11.96 -13.14 -6.84
N ASN A 91 -12.95 -13.32 -7.71
CA ASN A 91 -14.20 -14.03 -7.41
C ASN A 91 -15.02 -13.42 -6.27
N ILE A 92 -14.85 -12.12 -6.01
CA ILE A 92 -15.53 -11.36 -4.95
C ILE A 92 -16.48 -10.35 -5.61
N VAL A 93 -17.65 -10.16 -5.00
CA VAL A 93 -18.65 -9.20 -5.46
C VAL A 93 -18.69 -8.00 -4.50
N ASN A 94 -18.50 -6.80 -5.05
CA ASN A 94 -18.67 -5.51 -4.38
C ASN A 94 -17.98 -5.38 -2.99
N PRO A 95 -16.68 -5.69 -2.86
CA PRO A 95 -15.98 -5.54 -1.58
C PRO A 95 -15.76 -4.08 -1.23
N LYS A 96 -15.58 -3.80 0.06
CA LYS A 96 -15.03 -2.52 0.52
C LYS A 96 -13.51 -2.59 0.45
N PHE A 97 -12.84 -1.63 -0.17
CA PHE A 97 -11.39 -1.65 -0.31
C PHE A 97 -10.76 -0.27 -0.15
N TYR A 98 -9.51 -0.27 0.29
CA TYR A 98 -8.70 0.91 0.58
C TYR A 98 -7.30 0.66 0.02
N ALA A 99 -6.71 1.68 -0.58
CA ALA A 99 -5.40 1.57 -1.19
C ALA A 99 -4.48 2.64 -0.63
N LYS A 100 -3.24 2.24 -0.39
CA LYS A 100 -2.08 3.09 -0.12
C LYS A 100 -0.93 2.67 -1.02
N ASP A 101 0.27 3.21 -0.82
CA ASP A 101 1.35 2.94 -1.77
C ASP A 101 1.72 1.46 -1.86
N ASN A 102 1.89 0.75 -0.73
CA ASN A 102 2.33 -0.64 -0.75
C ASN A 102 1.24 -1.66 -0.35
N ILE A 103 0.17 -1.20 0.32
CA ILE A 103 -0.88 -2.09 0.84
C ILE A 103 -2.25 -1.74 0.24
N LEU A 104 -2.87 -2.74 -0.40
CA LEU A 104 -4.30 -2.76 -0.67
C LEU A 104 -4.98 -3.57 0.43
N ALA A 105 -5.86 -2.94 1.22
CA ALA A 105 -6.71 -3.64 2.17
C ALA A 105 -8.12 -3.77 1.59
N TYR A 106 -8.73 -4.96 1.69
CA TYR A 106 -10.10 -5.17 1.26
C TYR A 106 -10.85 -6.11 2.18
N PHE A 107 -12.16 -5.91 2.24
CA PHE A 107 -13.07 -6.63 3.10
C PHE A 107 -14.01 -7.52 2.27
N VAL A 108 -14.06 -8.79 2.65
CA VAL A 108 -15.08 -9.74 2.20
C VAL A 108 -15.97 -10.02 3.40
N ASP A 109 -17.16 -9.43 3.41
CA ASP A 109 -17.95 -9.29 4.63
C ASP A 109 -17.10 -8.66 5.75
N GLU A 110 -16.90 -9.35 6.87
CA GLU A 110 -16.09 -8.89 8.00
C GLU A 110 -14.65 -9.43 7.98
N GLN A 111 -14.24 -10.10 6.89
CA GLN A 111 -12.90 -10.64 6.75
C GLN A 111 -11.97 -9.60 6.13
N LEU A 112 -10.88 -9.27 6.84
CA LEU A 112 -9.84 -8.39 6.34
C LEU A 112 -8.79 -9.21 5.58
N TRP A 113 -8.62 -8.85 4.31
CA TRP A 113 -7.57 -9.34 3.43
C TRP A 113 -6.68 -8.18 2.99
N ILE A 114 -5.43 -8.50 2.67
CA ILE A 114 -4.50 -7.54 2.07
C ILE A 114 -3.88 -8.10 0.81
N LEU A 115 -3.44 -7.19 -0.06
CA LEU A 115 -2.41 -7.45 -1.05
C LEU A 115 -1.22 -6.55 -0.71
N GLU A 116 -0.06 -7.17 -0.51
CA GLU A 116 1.22 -6.49 -0.29
C GLU A 116 2.30 -7.26 -1.07
N ASN A 117 3.20 -6.54 -1.74
CA ASN A 117 4.28 -7.15 -2.56
C ASN A 117 3.77 -8.20 -3.58
N GLY A 118 2.59 -7.93 -4.18
CA GLY A 118 1.92 -8.84 -5.13
C GLY A 118 1.32 -10.11 -4.52
N LYS A 119 1.35 -10.28 -3.19
CA LYS A 119 0.81 -11.45 -2.50
C LYS A 119 -0.46 -11.10 -1.76
N VAL A 120 -1.50 -11.90 -1.99
CA VAL A 120 -2.75 -11.80 -1.25
C VAL A 120 -2.62 -12.59 0.05
N GLN A 121 -2.95 -11.96 1.17
CA GLN A 121 -2.93 -12.56 2.50
C GLN A 121 -4.24 -12.29 3.23
N PHE A 122 -4.76 -13.33 3.89
CA PHE A 122 -5.82 -13.18 4.88
C PHE A 122 -5.21 -12.71 6.20
N LEU A 123 -5.74 -11.64 6.80
CA LEU A 123 -5.24 -11.13 8.08
C LEU A 123 -6.10 -11.57 9.26
N CYS A 124 -7.40 -11.29 9.21
CA CYS A 124 -8.27 -11.50 10.36
C CYS A 124 -9.73 -11.65 9.94
N PRO A 125 -10.47 -12.62 10.50
CA PRO A 125 -11.92 -12.63 10.40
C PRO A 125 -12.53 -11.63 11.38
N TRP A 126 -13.79 -11.26 11.16
CA TRP A 126 -14.61 -10.49 12.10
C TRP A 126 -13.94 -9.20 12.58
N VAL A 127 -13.48 -8.39 11.63
CA VAL A 127 -12.90 -7.06 11.89
C VAL A 127 -14.00 -6.02 12.03
N GLU A 128 -13.94 -5.22 13.08
CA GLU A 128 -14.89 -4.15 13.39
C GLU A 128 -14.55 -2.83 12.66
N THR A 129 -15.30 -1.77 12.96
CA THR A 129 -15.23 -0.46 12.28
C THR A 129 -13.95 0.34 12.58
N ASN A 130 -13.24 0.02 13.66
CA ASN A 130 -11.95 0.62 13.96
C ASN A 130 -10.90 0.03 13.02
N PHE A 131 -10.74 0.61 11.83
CA PHE A 131 -9.71 0.29 10.84
C PHE A 131 -9.00 1.57 10.35
N ALA A 132 -7.68 1.53 10.23
CA ALA A 132 -6.89 2.58 9.58
C ALA A 132 -5.73 1.98 8.78
N LEU A 133 -5.43 2.59 7.62
CA LEU A 133 -4.44 2.12 6.65
C LEU A 133 -3.43 3.23 6.33
N GLY A 134 -2.16 2.92 6.53
CA GLY A 134 -0.98 3.64 6.09
C GLY A 134 -0.32 2.97 4.89
N ASP A 135 0.86 3.45 4.51
CA ASP A 135 1.58 2.95 3.33
C ASP A 135 2.21 1.58 3.56
N GLU A 136 2.75 1.34 4.76
CA GLU A 136 3.43 0.09 5.16
C GLU A 136 2.83 -0.52 6.43
N ILE A 137 1.71 0.04 6.90
CA ILE A 137 1.12 -0.31 8.19
C ILE A 137 -0.40 -0.25 8.14
N LEU A 138 -1.07 -1.10 8.89
CA LEU A 138 -2.48 -0.93 9.17
C LEU A 138 -2.80 -1.35 10.60
N CYS A 139 -3.91 -0.85 11.12
CA CYS A 139 -4.42 -1.30 12.41
C CYS A 139 -5.91 -1.56 12.33
N PHE A 140 -6.37 -2.47 13.18
CA PHE A 140 -7.78 -2.78 13.29
C PHE A 140 -8.16 -3.31 14.68
N THR A 141 -9.45 -3.27 15.01
CA THR A 141 -10.01 -4.00 16.15
C THR A 141 -10.81 -5.19 15.64
N ASN A 142 -10.65 -6.38 16.21
CA ASN A 142 -11.50 -7.53 15.89
C ASN A 142 -12.72 -7.62 16.82
N MET A 143 -13.63 -8.56 16.54
CA MET A 143 -14.86 -8.77 17.33
C MET A 143 -14.64 -9.13 18.82
N TYR A 144 -13.42 -9.53 19.19
CA TYR A 144 -13.05 -9.81 20.58
C TYR A 144 -12.58 -8.55 21.32
N GLY A 145 -12.56 -7.40 20.63
CA GLY A 145 -12.01 -6.16 21.14
C GLY A 145 -10.48 -6.11 21.09
N GLU A 146 -9.78 -7.07 20.47
CA GLU A 146 -8.32 -7.00 20.39
C GLU A 146 -7.91 -5.93 19.38
N PHE A 147 -7.18 -4.92 19.84
CA PHE A 147 -6.56 -3.93 18.96
C PHE A 147 -5.26 -4.49 18.39
N LYS A 148 -5.20 -4.61 17.07
CA LYS A 148 -4.09 -5.22 16.33
C LYS A 148 -3.46 -4.26 15.35
N VAL A 149 -2.16 -4.43 15.13
CA VAL A 149 -1.38 -3.72 14.13
C VAL A 149 -0.70 -4.74 13.23
N TYR A 150 -0.86 -4.60 11.93
CA TYR A 150 -0.06 -5.32 10.94
C TYR A 150 1.09 -4.44 10.48
N TYR A 151 2.31 -4.92 10.62
CA TYR A 151 3.55 -4.24 10.28
C TYR A 151 4.64 -5.27 9.97
N GLN A 152 5.40 -5.09 8.88
CA GLN A 152 6.49 -5.99 8.46
C GLN A 152 6.06 -7.48 8.44
N ASP A 153 5.07 -7.81 7.61
CA ASP A 153 4.56 -9.18 7.42
C ASP A 153 3.93 -9.85 8.66
N SER A 154 3.81 -9.13 9.78
CA SER A 154 3.38 -9.70 11.06
C SER A 154 2.21 -8.91 11.65
N THR A 155 1.29 -9.62 12.32
CA THR A 155 0.18 -8.99 13.05
C THR A 155 0.44 -9.08 14.56
N TYR A 156 0.49 -7.94 15.22
CA TYR A 156 0.73 -7.80 16.64
C TYR A 156 -0.55 -7.44 17.37
N ILE A 157 -0.82 -8.06 18.51
CA ILE A 157 -1.88 -7.63 19.43
C ILE A 157 -1.28 -6.55 20.32
N ILE A 158 -1.71 -5.31 20.10
CA ILE A 158 -1.20 -4.12 20.80
C ILE A 158 -2.07 -3.75 22.00
N GLY A 159 -3.36 -4.13 21.98
CA GLY A 159 -4.29 -3.92 23.07
C GLY A 159 -5.31 -5.04 23.19
N GLN A 160 -5.77 -5.27 24.43
CA GLN A 160 -6.82 -6.26 24.76
C GLN A 160 -8.23 -5.67 24.68
N TRP A 161 -8.35 -4.40 24.31
CA TRP A 161 -9.62 -3.67 24.21
C TRP A 161 -9.64 -2.79 22.97
N ALA A 162 -10.86 -2.55 22.48
CA ALA A 162 -11.12 -1.63 21.40
C ALA A 162 -10.61 -0.24 21.75
N VAL A 163 -10.09 0.44 20.75
CA VAL A 163 -9.56 1.81 20.85
C VAL A 163 -10.67 2.83 20.57
N ASN A 164 -10.58 4.00 21.20
CA ASN A 164 -11.61 5.02 21.05
C ASN A 164 -11.43 5.83 19.76
N GLN A 165 -10.18 6.04 19.32
CA GLN A 165 -9.85 6.75 18.08
C GLN A 165 -8.55 6.19 17.48
N ILE A 166 -8.45 6.20 16.16
CA ILE A 166 -7.26 5.76 15.41
C ILE A 166 -7.00 6.63 14.19
N LYS A 167 -5.72 6.79 13.86
CA LYS A 167 -5.25 7.32 12.58
C LYS A 167 -3.95 6.61 12.18
N ALA A 168 -3.78 6.40 10.88
CA ALA A 168 -2.54 5.89 10.31
C ALA A 168 -1.85 6.98 9.50
N GLY A 169 -0.56 7.19 9.76
CA GLY A 169 0.37 7.80 8.81
C GLY A 169 1.04 6.72 7.96
N ASP A 170 2.08 7.07 7.23
CA ASP A 170 2.70 6.16 6.25
C ASP A 170 3.28 4.89 6.91
N ASN A 171 3.92 5.05 8.08
CA ASN A 171 4.56 3.97 8.85
C ASN A 171 4.28 4.05 10.37
N THR A 172 3.27 4.86 10.76
CA THR A 172 2.97 5.16 12.15
C THR A 172 1.48 5.00 12.42
N ILE A 173 1.09 4.45 13.57
CA ILE A 173 -0.30 4.46 14.05
C ILE A 173 -0.39 5.33 15.28
N VAL A 174 -1.35 6.25 15.29
CA VAL A 174 -1.67 7.10 16.44
C VAL A 174 -3.07 6.76 16.90
N TYR A 175 -3.26 6.53 18.20
CA TYR A 175 -4.54 6.09 18.74
C TYR A 175 -4.79 6.55 20.18
N LEU A 176 -6.08 6.64 20.53
CA LEU A 176 -6.55 6.74 21.90
C LEU A 176 -7.01 5.36 22.34
N ASP A 177 -6.42 4.83 23.40
CA ASP A 177 -6.90 3.56 23.97
C ASP A 177 -8.27 3.70 24.63
N ASN A 178 -8.79 2.59 25.19
CA ASN A 178 -10.07 2.57 25.88
C ASN A 178 -10.15 3.50 27.11
N ASN A 179 -9.01 3.92 27.67
CA ASN A 179 -8.91 4.89 28.76
C ASN A 179 -8.62 6.31 28.25
N ASN A 180 -8.70 6.56 26.94
CA ASN A 180 -8.33 7.82 26.28
C ASN A 180 -6.86 8.22 26.45
N ILE A 181 -5.96 7.26 26.70
CA ILE A 181 -4.51 7.53 26.73
C ILE A 181 -4.01 7.59 25.29
N PHE A 182 -3.30 8.67 24.96
CA PHE A 182 -2.72 8.88 23.63
C PHE A 182 -1.43 8.08 23.46
N LYS A 183 -1.44 7.21 22.45
CA LYS A 183 -0.37 6.25 22.17
C LYS A 183 0.03 6.31 20.70
N ILE A 184 1.29 6.02 20.45
CA ILE A 184 1.86 5.88 19.11
C ILE A 184 2.50 4.51 18.98
N PHE A 185 2.22 3.82 17.89
CA PHE A 185 2.98 2.68 17.43
C PHE A 185 3.89 3.11 16.27
N TYR A 186 5.19 2.88 16.39
CA TYR A 186 6.20 3.20 15.40
C TYR A 186 7.33 2.17 15.46
N GLU A 187 7.78 1.65 14.31
CA GLU A 187 8.88 0.68 14.20
C GLU A 187 8.77 -0.54 15.16
N GLY A 188 7.55 -1.02 15.42
CA GLY A 188 7.32 -2.19 16.30
C GLY A 188 7.16 -1.84 17.78
N GLU A 189 7.38 -0.59 18.18
CA GLU A 189 7.30 -0.14 19.57
C GLU A 189 6.07 0.72 19.84
N VAL A 190 5.52 0.59 21.03
CA VAL A 190 4.43 1.45 21.54
C VAL A 190 5.01 2.47 22.50
N THR A 191 4.93 3.74 22.14
CA THR A 191 5.32 4.85 23.00
C THR A 191 4.08 5.54 23.58
N PHE A 192 4.11 5.79 24.89
CA PHE A 192 3.18 6.70 25.54
C PHE A 192 3.73 8.12 25.40
N LEU A 193 2.90 9.07 25.00
CA LEU A 193 3.31 10.47 24.99
C LEU A 193 2.76 11.18 26.22
N GLU A 194 1.43 11.25 26.38
CA GLU A 194 0.80 12.03 27.45
C GLU A 194 -0.56 11.44 27.84
N SER A 195 -1.00 11.73 29.07
CA SER A 195 -2.31 11.30 29.58
C SER A 195 -3.49 12.16 29.10
N ASN A 196 -3.21 13.26 28.39
CA ASN A 196 -4.24 14.15 27.84
C ASN A 196 -4.28 14.03 26.31
N PRO A 197 -5.45 13.78 25.70
CA PRO A 197 -5.57 13.76 24.24
C PRO A 197 -5.32 15.16 23.67
N PRO A 198 -4.64 15.29 22.50
CA PRO A 198 -4.56 16.57 21.81
C PRO A 198 -5.99 17.02 21.42
N PHE A 199 -6.31 18.25 21.82
CA PHE A 199 -7.63 18.90 21.70
C PHE A 199 -8.25 18.83 20.30
#